data_AF-A0A2W4U1U2-F1
#
_entry.id   AF-A0A2W4U1U2-F1
#
_cell.length_a   1.000
_cell.length_b   1.000
_cell.length_c   1.000
_cell.angle_alpha   90.00
_cell.angle_beta   90.00
_cell.angle_gamma   90.00
#
_symmetry.space_group_name_H-M   'P 1'
#
loop_
_entity.id
_entity.type
_entity.pdbx_description
1 polymer ?
#
loop_
_entity_poly.entity_id
_entity_poly.type
_entity_poly.pdbx_seq_one_letter_code
_entity_poly.pdbx_strand_id
1 'polypeptide(L)'
;MTGPADSLHALAWLERREPRAPEPLFARMAEALSRCAETDIPAALASAAFACLRRAVERGRDRAAAWDLLAADALLTYACEAAAEAGPDVGTVLDRIASPEHFARLLATDR
;
A
#
# COMPACT_ATOMS: atom_id res chain seq x y z
N MET A 1 21.49 -2.46 -8.21
CA MET A 1 21.36 -3.50 -7.16
C MET A 1 20.85 -2.81 -5.91
N THR A 2 19.53 -2.74 -5.72
CA THR A 2 18.88 -2.15 -4.55
C THR A 2 18.24 -3.28 -3.74
N GLY A 3 18.67 -3.43 -2.49
CA GLY A 3 18.38 -4.58 -1.64
C GLY A 3 17.24 -4.32 -0.64
N PRO A 4 16.93 -5.32 0.23
CA PRO A 4 15.79 -5.35 1.16
C PRO A 4 15.80 -4.29 2.30
N ALA A 5 16.68 -3.29 2.22
CA ALA A 5 16.88 -2.30 3.28
C ALA A 5 15.81 -1.19 3.29
N ASP A 6 15.14 -0.94 2.17
CA ASP A 6 14.35 0.27 1.99
C ASP A 6 12.85 0.09 2.30
N SER A 7 12.29 -1.11 2.07
CA SER A 7 10.94 -1.48 2.52
C SER A 7 10.81 -1.44 4.06
N LEU A 8 11.94 -1.54 4.78
CA LEU A 8 12.01 -1.39 6.23
C LEU A 8 11.65 0.03 6.70
N HIS A 9 11.87 1.07 5.88
CA HIS A 9 11.54 2.45 6.27
C HIS A 9 10.03 2.70 6.32
N ALA A 10 9.28 2.18 5.34
CA ALA A 10 7.82 2.28 5.34
C ALA A 10 7.19 1.46 6.48
N LEU A 11 7.73 0.26 6.77
CA LEU A 11 7.29 -0.54 7.91
C LEU A 11 7.57 0.15 9.25
N ALA A 12 8.79 0.68 9.45
CA ALA A 12 9.14 1.42 10.66
C ALA A 12 8.30 2.72 10.81
N TRP A 13 7.93 3.37 9.70
CA TRP A 13 7.01 4.51 9.74
C TRP A 13 5.61 4.08 10.21
N LEU A 14 5.12 2.94 9.72
CA LEU A 14 3.81 2.37 10.08
C LEU A 14 3.75 1.91 11.54
N GLU A 15 4.83 1.35 12.07
CA GLU A 15 4.93 0.91 13.48
C GLU A 15 4.74 2.04 14.50
N ARG A 16 4.96 3.30 14.10
CA ARG A 16 4.81 4.47 14.95
C ARG A 16 3.39 5.06 14.96
N ARG A 17 2.46 4.51 14.16
CA ARG A 17 1.09 5.02 14.07
C ARG A 17 0.26 4.62 15.29
N GLU A 18 -0.48 5.59 15.83
CA GLU A 18 -1.39 5.41 16.97
C GLU A 18 -2.79 5.96 16.61
N PRO A 19 -3.88 5.17 16.73
CA PRO A 19 -3.89 3.77 17.16
C PRO A 19 -3.27 2.84 16.12
N ARG A 20 -2.50 1.85 16.61
CA ARG A 20 -1.96 0.79 15.76
C ARG A 20 -3.11 -0.06 15.20
N ALA A 21 -3.01 -0.44 13.94
CA ALA A 21 -3.94 -1.38 13.33
C ALA A 21 -3.97 -2.71 14.11
N PRO A 22 -5.13 -3.42 14.18
CA PRO A 22 -5.21 -4.73 14.81
C PRO A 22 -4.17 -5.71 14.23
N GLU A 23 -3.56 -6.55 15.07
CA GLU A 23 -2.42 -7.40 14.70
C GLU A 23 -2.64 -8.21 13.40
N PRO A 24 -3.81 -8.84 13.15
CA PRO A 24 -4.04 -9.56 11.90
C PRO A 24 -4.02 -8.67 10.65
N LEU A 25 -4.47 -7.41 10.76
CA LEU A 25 -4.41 -6.44 9.68
C LEU A 25 -2.97 -5.94 9.50
N PHE A 26 -2.30 -5.61 10.60
CA PHE A 26 -0.92 -5.15 10.60
C PHE A 26 0.03 -6.17 9.95
N ALA A 27 -0.08 -7.45 10.31
CA ALA A 27 0.73 -8.51 9.73
C ALA A 27 0.59 -8.60 8.20
N ARG A 28 -0.62 -8.37 7.67
CA ARG A 28 -0.90 -8.39 6.22
C ARG A 28 -0.35 -7.17 5.51
N MET A 29 -0.40 -6.00 6.15
CA MET A 29 0.26 -4.79 5.66
C MET A 29 1.78 -4.97 5.61
N ALA A 30 2.38 -5.53 6.66
CA ALA A 30 3.81 -5.82 6.73
C ALA A 30 4.26 -6.84 5.67
N GLU A 31 3.48 -7.91 5.46
CA GLU A 31 3.74 -8.89 4.39
C GLU A 31 3.74 -8.20 3.01
N ALA A 32 2.76 -7.33 2.74
CA ALA A 32 2.69 -6.61 1.48
C ALA A 32 3.89 -5.66 1.29
N LEU A 33 4.28 -4.93 2.33
CA LEU A 33 5.44 -4.03 2.32
C LEU A 33 6.76 -4.79 2.12
N SER A 34 6.90 -5.99 2.68
CA SER A 34 8.11 -6.82 2.52
C SER A 34 8.43 -7.20 1.07
N ARG A 35 7.43 -7.10 0.17
CA ARG A 35 7.55 -7.39 -1.26
C ARG A 35 7.64 -6.12 -2.12
N CYS A 36 7.60 -4.94 -1.50
CA CYS A 36 7.64 -3.67 -2.20
C CYS A 36 9.08 -3.23 -2.50
N ALA A 37 9.32 -2.74 -3.72
CA ALA A 37 10.63 -2.24 -4.17
C ALA A 37 10.74 -0.70 -4.11
N GLU A 38 9.65 0.00 -3.81
CA GLU A 38 9.66 1.46 -3.69
C GLU A 38 10.41 1.88 -2.40
N THR A 39 11.11 3.01 -2.49
CA THR A 39 11.98 3.52 -1.42
C THR A 39 11.38 4.72 -0.69
N ASP A 40 10.53 5.48 -1.37
CA ASP A 40 9.74 6.55 -0.78
C ASP A 40 8.57 5.98 0.02
N ILE A 41 8.34 6.49 1.24
CA ILE A 41 7.34 5.92 2.17
C ILE A 41 5.91 5.98 1.59
N PRO A 42 5.39 7.14 1.13
CA PRO A 42 4.11 7.20 0.44
C PRO A 42 4.01 6.25 -0.75
N ALA A 43 5.02 6.21 -1.61
CA ALA A 43 5.03 5.33 -2.78
C ALA A 43 5.02 3.84 -2.39
N ALA A 44 5.78 3.45 -1.36
CA ALA A 44 5.84 2.07 -0.88
C ALA A 44 4.53 1.61 -0.28
N LEU A 45 3.88 2.45 0.53
CA LEU A 45 2.56 2.18 1.09
C LEU A 45 1.51 2.03 -0.02
N ALA A 46 1.49 2.95 -1.00
CA ALA A 46 0.58 2.88 -2.14
C ALA A 46 0.82 1.62 -3.00
N SER A 47 2.08 1.31 -3.34
CA SER A 47 2.44 0.13 -4.11
C SER A 47 2.02 -1.18 -3.39
N ALA A 48 2.24 -1.26 -2.08
CA ALA A 48 1.77 -2.38 -1.28
C ALA A 48 0.22 -2.46 -1.25
N ALA A 49 -0.48 -1.33 -1.15
CA ALA A 49 -1.94 -1.27 -1.21
C ALA A 49 -2.48 -1.85 -2.52
N PHE A 50 -1.89 -1.46 -3.64
CA PHE A 50 -2.27 -1.96 -4.95
C PHE A 50 -1.97 -3.45 -5.14
N ALA A 51 -0.85 -3.94 -4.61
CA ALA A 51 -0.58 -5.36 -4.61
C ALA A 51 -1.63 -6.16 -3.82
N CYS A 52 -2.13 -5.62 -2.70
CA CYS A 52 -3.24 -6.21 -1.95
C CYS A 52 -4.55 -6.16 -2.76
N LEU A 53 -4.89 -5.02 -3.36
CA LEU A 53 -6.10 -4.86 -4.16
C LEU A 53 -6.15 -5.83 -5.34
N ARG A 54 -5.02 -6.00 -6.06
CA ARG A 54 -4.93 -6.99 -7.13
C ARG A 54 -5.21 -8.41 -6.64
N ARG A 55 -4.63 -8.83 -5.51
CA ARG A 55 -4.91 -10.15 -4.92
C ARG A 55 -6.37 -10.31 -4.53
N ALA A 56 -7.00 -9.26 -3.99
CA ALA A 56 -8.42 -9.28 -3.63
C ALA A 56 -9.30 -9.48 -4.88
N VAL A 57 -8.98 -8.79 -5.98
CA VAL A 57 -9.68 -8.95 -7.27
C VAL A 57 -9.50 -10.35 -7.85
N GLU A 58 -8.27 -10.89 -7.83
CA GLU A 58 -7.94 -12.23 -8.36
C GLU A 58 -8.62 -13.36 -7.57
N ARG A 59 -8.71 -13.24 -6.23
CA ARG A 59 -9.27 -14.30 -5.35
C ARG A 59 -10.80 -14.33 -5.31
N GLY A 60 -11.47 -13.25 -5.70
CA GLY A 60 -12.94 -13.19 -5.69
C GLY A 60 -13.53 -12.98 -4.29
N ARG A 61 -14.61 -13.66 -3.93
CA ARG A 61 -15.46 -13.34 -2.75
C ARG A 61 -15.20 -14.25 -1.54
N ASP A 62 -13.95 -14.48 -1.19
CA ASP A 62 -13.60 -15.23 0.02
C ASP A 62 -13.14 -14.31 1.18
N ARG A 63 -12.98 -14.89 2.37
CA ARG A 63 -12.55 -14.16 3.56
C ARG A 63 -11.11 -13.64 3.41
N ALA A 64 -10.25 -14.31 2.64
CA ALA A 64 -8.88 -13.87 2.42
C ALA A 64 -8.83 -12.61 1.56
N ALA A 65 -9.65 -12.54 0.52
CA ALA A 65 -9.85 -11.38 -0.34
C ALA A 65 -10.41 -10.19 0.45
N ALA A 66 -11.37 -10.42 1.37
CA ALA A 66 -11.87 -9.36 2.24
C ALA A 66 -10.75 -8.75 3.09
N TRP A 67 -9.85 -9.57 3.61
CA TRP A 67 -8.70 -9.06 4.36
C TRP A 67 -7.63 -8.40 3.48
N ASP A 68 -7.42 -8.86 2.23
CA ASP A 68 -6.57 -8.14 1.28
C ASP A 68 -7.15 -6.76 0.97
N LEU A 69 -8.48 -6.65 0.83
CA LEU A 69 -9.15 -5.36 0.63
C LEU A 69 -8.97 -4.43 1.84
N LEU A 70 -9.13 -4.94 3.07
CA LEU A 70 -8.88 -4.16 4.28
C LEU A 70 -7.42 -3.71 4.39
N ALA A 71 -6.46 -4.57 4.02
CA ALA A 71 -5.06 -4.20 3.99
C ALA A 71 -4.77 -3.14 2.93
N ALA A 72 -5.40 -3.23 1.75
CA ALA A 72 -5.27 -2.22 0.70
C ALA A 72 -5.80 -0.86 1.17
N ASP A 73 -6.99 -0.83 1.77
CA ASP A 73 -7.63 0.38 2.29
C ASP A 73 -6.77 1.09 3.36
N ALA A 74 -6.27 0.31 4.34
CA ALA A 74 -5.41 0.83 5.38
C ALA A 74 -4.07 1.37 4.83
N LEU A 75 -3.41 0.61 3.95
CA LEU A 75 -2.14 1.04 3.33
C LEU A 75 -2.32 2.30 2.49
N LEU A 76 -3.44 2.42 1.77
CA LEU A 76 -3.75 3.60 0.97
C LEU A 76 -3.99 4.82 1.86
N THR A 77 -4.72 4.65 2.97
CA THR A 77 -4.93 5.69 3.98
C THR A 77 -3.60 6.19 4.54
N TYR A 78 -2.70 5.29 4.89
CA TYR A 78 -1.37 5.65 5.39
C TYR A 78 -0.45 6.25 4.31
N ALA A 79 -0.59 5.85 3.04
CA ALA A 79 0.12 6.49 1.94
C ALA A 79 -0.27 7.97 1.83
N CYS A 80 -1.56 8.28 1.95
CA CYS A 80 -2.08 9.65 1.97
C CYS A 80 -1.55 10.43 3.19
N GLU A 81 -1.55 9.82 4.37
CA GLU A 81 -1.03 10.43 5.60
C GLU A 81 0.47 10.73 5.48
N ALA A 82 1.27 9.77 5.02
CA ALA A 82 2.70 9.97 4.79
C ALA A 82 2.97 11.06 3.75
N ALA A 83 2.16 11.12 2.68
CA ALA A 83 2.28 12.19 1.69
C ALA A 83 1.96 13.56 2.31
N ALA A 84 0.93 13.64 3.15
CA ALA A 84 0.55 14.85 3.86
C ALA A 84 1.64 15.35 4.82
N GLU A 85 2.33 14.43 5.51
CA GLU A 85 3.49 14.76 6.35
C GLU A 85 4.70 15.25 5.52
N ALA A 86 4.87 14.77 4.28
CA ALA A 86 5.98 15.14 3.41
C ALA A 86 5.90 16.57 2.83
N GLY A 87 4.73 17.22 2.88
CA GLY A 87 4.56 18.64 2.53
C GLY A 87 3.79 18.89 1.22
N PRO A 88 3.87 20.12 0.65
CA PRO A 88 2.85 20.68 -0.25
C PRO A 88 2.68 20.00 -1.62
N ASP A 89 3.49 18.99 -1.97
CA ASP A 89 3.37 18.23 -3.22
C ASP A 89 2.47 16.97 -3.09
N VAL A 90 1.68 16.89 -2.01
CA VAL A 90 0.61 15.90 -1.77
C VAL A 90 -0.26 15.68 -3.00
N GLY A 91 -0.63 16.76 -3.70
CA GLY A 91 -1.50 16.68 -4.88
C GLY A 91 -0.91 15.77 -5.95
N THR A 92 0.41 15.86 -6.20
CA THR A 92 1.10 15.05 -7.21
C THR A 92 1.16 13.57 -6.82
N VAL A 93 1.37 13.27 -5.53
CA VAL A 93 1.40 11.89 -5.03
C VAL A 93 -0.01 11.29 -5.05
N LEU A 94 -1.01 12.03 -4.57
CA LEU A 94 -2.41 11.60 -4.60
C LEU A 94 -2.94 11.47 -6.02
N ASP A 95 -2.59 12.36 -6.94
CA ASP A 95 -2.98 12.26 -8.34
C ASP A 95 -2.37 11.00 -8.98
N ARG A 96 -1.12 10.65 -8.62
CA ARG A 96 -0.48 9.42 -9.12
C ARG A 96 -1.10 8.15 -8.54
N ILE A 97 -1.57 8.20 -7.30
CA ILE A 97 -2.28 7.11 -6.61
C ILE A 97 -3.72 6.98 -7.14
N ALA A 98 -4.42 8.10 -7.30
CA ALA A 98 -5.83 8.15 -7.67
C ALA A 98 -6.06 8.15 -9.19
N SER A 99 -5.00 8.20 -10.02
CA SER A 99 -5.20 8.36 -11.46
C SER A 99 -5.95 7.16 -12.05
N PRO A 100 -6.96 7.42 -12.90
CA PRO A 100 -7.68 6.36 -13.62
C PRO A 100 -6.74 5.45 -14.43
N GLU A 101 -5.62 5.99 -14.92
CA GLU A 101 -4.59 5.24 -15.65
C GLU A 101 -3.82 4.27 -14.75
N HIS A 102 -3.58 4.63 -13.49
CA HIS A 102 -2.98 3.72 -12.51
C HIS A 102 -3.94 2.57 -12.20
N PHE A 103 -5.20 2.89 -11.93
CA PHE A 103 -6.25 1.90 -11.70
C PHE A 103 -6.48 1.01 -12.93
N ALA A 104 -6.51 1.58 -14.13
CA ALA A 104 -6.68 0.83 -15.37
C ALA A 104 -5.53 -0.15 -15.60
N ARG A 105 -4.28 0.24 -15.31
CA ARG A 105 -3.13 -0.68 -15.35
C ARG A 105 -3.22 -1.77 -14.29
N LEU A 106 -3.79 -1.47 -13.13
CA LEU A 106 -4.01 -2.47 -12.08
C LEU A 106 -5.04 -3.54 -12.49
N LEU A 107 -6.08 -3.10 -13.20
CA LEU A 107 -7.19 -3.94 -13.66
C LEU A 107 -6.92 -4.60 -15.01
N ALA A 108 -5.97 -4.08 -15.78
CA ALA A 108 -5.45 -4.70 -16.99
C ALA A 108 -4.64 -5.94 -16.59
N THR A 109 -5.35 -7.04 -16.37
CA THR A 109 -4.76 -8.36 -16.20
C THR A 109 -4.25 -8.80 -17.57
N ASP A 110 -3.00 -9.23 -17.69
CA ASP A 110 -2.59 -10.10 -18.80
C ASP A 110 -3.48 -11.35 -18.72
N ARG A 111 -4.40 -11.49 -19.68
CA ARG A 111 -5.26 -12.66 -19.83
C ARG A 111 -4.54 -13.82 -20.50
#